data_AF-A0A940J962-F1
#
_entry.id   AF-A0A940J962-F1
#
_cell.length_a   1.000
_cell.length_b   1.000
_cell.length_c   1.000
_cell.angle_alpha   90.00
_cell.angle_beta   90.00
_cell.angle_gamma   90.00
#
_symmetry.space_group_name_H-M   'P 1'
#
loop_
_entity.id
_entity.type
_entity.pdbx_description
1 polymer ?
#
loop_
_entity_poly.entity_id
_entity_poly.type
_entity_poly.pdbx_seq_one_letter_code
_entity_poly.pdbx_strand_id
1 'polypeptide(L)'
;MRPLVVPLLAVTVALVLADSAVVTLALPDILRHLDASVEQVAWVLIAFNLVLGLGAVPTAMASARMQPRIVSAAGIAVFALASAWCAVAGSIGVLVAARCVQALGGALALVGCLELLVTERGERRGVATWVTAGVIGTAAGPVVGGLLTEAISWQAIFVVQVPFAVLAVPAALAVAAGPVTDEDRHRPAVRPNLTLALLSAALTAALFLLVLLLVEGWRRSPATAAVTVSVVPLAALAARPLARWFRPSARTEVAVGCLCIAGGLVGLAIPPSAHLAWTVAPQALVGLGLGLTVDRLTAQAMEMRLPRVHHAGWTIGARHLGVVLGLAILTPVFTADLQEAQAPAQQAITSLVLDAPLLPQDKIALAQALGADLVGQQGRVPDLHHAFATADLSPGQRPAAARLERDLDVQLERAATWAFRDSFLLGAGIALVALVVVVAPRRRTA
;
A
#
# COMPACT_ATOMS: atom_id res chain seq x y z
N MET A 1 -2.04 -19.64 28.31
CA MET A 1 -2.86 -18.95 27.29
C MET A 1 -3.22 -17.51 27.67
N ARG A 2 -3.73 -17.20 28.87
CA ARG A 2 -4.06 -15.81 29.29
C ARG A 2 -3.03 -14.72 28.96
N PRO A 3 -1.71 -14.86 29.19
CA PRO A 3 -0.75 -13.81 28.85
C PRO A 3 -0.58 -13.59 27.33
N LEU A 4 -0.98 -14.55 26.50
CA LEU A 4 -0.85 -14.49 25.04
C LEU A 4 -2.10 -13.93 24.35
N VAL A 5 -3.23 -13.77 25.06
CA VAL A 5 -4.50 -13.32 24.46
C VAL A 5 -4.36 -11.93 23.84
N VAL A 6 -3.97 -10.93 24.64
CA VAL A 6 -3.82 -9.55 24.16
C VAL A 6 -2.80 -9.44 23.01
N PRO A 7 -1.58 -10.02 23.09
CA PRO A 7 -0.64 -10.02 21.97
C PRO A 7 -1.19 -10.66 20.71
N LEU A 8 -1.87 -11.82 20.80
CA LEU A 8 -2.42 -12.50 19.62
C LEU A 8 -3.52 -11.68 18.95
N LEU A 9 -4.43 -11.08 19.73
CA LEU A 9 -5.45 -10.18 19.19
C LEU A 9 -4.85 -8.92 18.56
N ALA A 10 -3.81 -8.35 19.17
CA ALA A 10 -3.09 -7.21 18.60
C ALA A 10 -2.39 -7.60 17.29
N VAL A 11 -1.75 -8.78 17.23
CA VAL A 11 -1.13 -9.30 16.00
C VAL A 11 -2.19 -9.53 14.92
N THR A 12 -3.37 -10.06 15.25
CA THR A 12 -4.49 -10.17 14.28
C THR A 12 -4.85 -8.81 13.68
N VAL A 13 -5.04 -7.78 14.52
CA VAL A 13 -5.36 -6.42 14.05
C VAL A 13 -4.23 -5.89 13.15
N ALA A 14 -2.98 -6.10 13.55
CA ALA A 14 -1.82 -5.70 12.76
C ALA A 14 -1.78 -6.41 11.41
N LEU A 15 -2.00 -7.73 11.36
CA LEU A 15 -2.00 -8.52 10.12
C LEU A 15 -3.08 -8.05 9.15
N VAL A 16 -4.32 -7.91 9.60
CA VAL A 16 -5.44 -7.49 8.74
C VAL A 16 -5.21 -6.08 8.17
N LEU A 17 -4.65 -5.16 8.96
CA LEU A 17 -4.40 -3.79 8.51
C LEU A 17 -3.07 -3.61 7.75
N ALA A 18 -2.10 -4.52 7.95
CA ALA A 18 -0.84 -4.58 7.19
C ALA A 18 -1.04 -5.18 5.80
N ASP A 19 -2.04 -6.04 5.64
CA ASP A 19 -2.19 -6.94 4.50
C ASP A 19 -2.10 -6.23 3.13
N SER A 20 -2.79 -5.11 2.93
CA SER A 20 -2.68 -4.36 1.66
C SER A 20 -1.28 -3.79 1.41
N ALA A 21 -0.57 -3.36 2.46
CA ALA A 21 0.80 -2.87 2.34
C ALA A 21 1.77 -4.02 2.03
N VAL A 22 1.59 -5.18 2.67
CA VAL A 22 2.35 -6.41 2.39
C VAL A 22 2.17 -6.84 0.94
N VAL A 23 0.91 -6.93 0.48
CA VAL A 23 0.57 -7.35 -0.89
C VAL A 23 1.11 -6.36 -1.93
N THR A 24 1.18 -5.06 -1.61
CA THR A 24 1.73 -4.04 -2.52
C THR A 24 3.15 -4.39 -2.96
N LEU A 25 4.00 -4.90 -2.06
CA LEU A 25 5.39 -5.28 -2.36
C LEU A 25 5.49 -6.56 -3.21
N ALA A 26 4.44 -7.37 -3.19
CA ALA A 26 4.36 -8.60 -3.96
C ALA A 26 3.72 -8.41 -5.34
N LEU A 27 3.08 -7.26 -5.62
CA LEU A 27 2.38 -7.01 -6.88
C LEU A 27 3.25 -7.22 -8.12
N PRO A 28 4.51 -6.74 -8.19
CA PRO A 28 5.37 -6.99 -9.35
C PRO A 28 5.60 -8.49 -9.62
N ASP A 29 5.75 -9.28 -8.56
CA ASP A 29 5.89 -10.73 -8.66
C ASP A 29 4.58 -11.40 -9.08
N ILE A 30 3.44 -10.96 -8.55
CA ILE A 30 2.12 -11.45 -8.95
C ILE A 30 1.85 -11.15 -10.43
N LEU A 31 2.21 -9.94 -10.88
CA LEU A 31 2.10 -9.49 -12.27
C LEU A 31 2.83 -10.45 -13.21
N ARG A 32 4.09 -10.75 -12.90
CA ARG A 32 4.93 -11.64 -13.72
C ARG A 32 4.52 -13.11 -13.64
N HIS A 33 4.19 -13.62 -12.45
CA HIS A 33 3.89 -15.04 -12.26
C HIS A 33 2.51 -15.45 -12.80
N LEU A 34 1.54 -14.53 -12.82
CA LEU A 34 0.18 -14.79 -13.28
C LEU A 34 -0.11 -14.21 -14.67
N ASP A 35 0.94 -13.74 -15.38
CA ASP A 35 0.85 -13.12 -16.70
C ASP A 35 -0.28 -12.07 -16.78
N ALA A 36 -0.24 -11.14 -15.82
CA ALA A 36 -1.32 -10.19 -15.58
C ALA A 36 -0.92 -8.77 -16.02
N SER A 37 -1.93 -7.96 -16.34
CA SER A 37 -1.75 -6.52 -16.54
C SER A 37 -1.67 -5.76 -15.22
N VAL A 38 -1.11 -4.54 -15.26
CA VAL A 38 -1.10 -3.60 -14.12
C VAL A 38 -2.51 -3.37 -13.57
N GLU A 39 -3.51 -3.22 -14.45
CA GLU A 39 -4.91 -3.03 -14.06
C GLU A 39 -5.46 -4.23 -13.28
N GLN A 40 -5.21 -5.45 -13.78
CA GLN A 40 -5.61 -6.69 -13.11
C GLN A 40 -4.97 -6.85 -11.73
N VAL A 41 -3.70 -6.48 -11.59
CA VAL A 41 -2.96 -6.57 -10.33
C VAL A 41 -3.41 -5.49 -9.34
N ALA A 42 -3.76 -4.29 -9.82
CA ALA A 42 -4.38 -3.26 -8.98
C ALA A 42 -5.72 -3.74 -8.37
N TRP A 43 -6.49 -4.56 -9.10
CA TRP A 43 -7.72 -5.17 -8.60
C TRP A 43 -7.51 -6.11 -7.40
N VAL A 44 -6.32 -6.70 -7.22
CA VAL A 44 -5.99 -7.51 -6.03
C VAL A 44 -6.04 -6.65 -4.75
N LEU A 45 -5.59 -5.40 -4.85
CA LEU A 45 -5.70 -4.43 -3.76
C LEU A 45 -7.11 -3.82 -3.68
N ILE A 46 -7.68 -3.40 -4.80
CA ILE A 46 -9.00 -2.75 -4.84
C ILE A 46 -10.06 -3.67 -4.25
N ALA A 47 -10.13 -4.93 -4.67
CA ALA A 47 -11.18 -5.86 -4.24
C ALA A 47 -11.18 -6.08 -2.72
N PHE A 48 -10.01 -6.32 -2.13
CA PHE A 48 -9.88 -6.47 -0.68
C PHE A 48 -10.31 -5.21 0.06
N ASN A 49 -9.80 -4.05 -0.35
CA ASN A 49 -10.10 -2.77 0.32
C ASN A 49 -11.56 -2.36 0.12
N LEU A 50 -12.15 -2.67 -1.03
CA LEU A 50 -13.56 -2.37 -1.33
C LEU A 50 -14.48 -3.20 -0.44
N VAL A 51 -14.25 -4.52 -0.37
CA VAL A 51 -15.06 -5.40 0.47
C VAL A 51 -14.88 -5.09 1.95
N LEU A 52 -13.64 -4.82 2.40
CA LEU A 52 -13.38 -4.42 3.79
C LEU A 52 -14.02 -3.06 4.09
N GLY A 53 -13.91 -2.10 3.18
CA GLY A 53 -14.45 -0.75 3.33
C GLY A 53 -15.97 -0.70 3.37
N LEU A 54 -16.64 -1.39 2.45
CA LEU A 54 -18.10 -1.49 2.41
C LEU A 54 -18.66 -2.40 3.50
N GLY A 55 -17.93 -3.45 3.89
CA GLY A 55 -18.35 -4.44 4.89
C GLY A 55 -18.16 -3.97 6.33
N ALA A 56 -17.24 -3.04 6.61
CA ALA A 56 -16.90 -2.64 7.98
C ALA A 56 -18.10 -2.14 8.80
N VAL A 57 -18.94 -1.26 8.24
CA VAL A 57 -20.13 -0.73 8.94
C VAL A 57 -21.23 -1.79 9.10
N PRO A 58 -21.66 -2.52 8.05
CA PRO A 58 -22.61 -3.62 8.19
C PRO A 58 -22.17 -4.67 9.22
N THR A 59 -20.89 -5.07 9.19
CA THR A 59 -20.34 -6.02 10.14
C THR A 59 -20.36 -5.48 11.57
N ALA A 60 -20.00 -4.21 11.77
CA ALA A 60 -20.10 -3.54 13.06
C ALA A 60 -21.54 -3.53 13.62
N MET A 61 -22.52 -3.22 12.77
CA MET A 61 -23.93 -3.19 13.17
C MET A 61 -24.48 -4.59 13.47
N ALA A 62 -24.16 -5.58 12.62
CA ALA A 62 -24.63 -6.95 12.79
C ALA A 62 -24.04 -7.62 14.04
N SER A 63 -22.77 -7.33 14.34
CA SER A 63 -22.06 -7.91 15.47
C SER A 63 -22.41 -7.30 16.83
N ALA A 64 -23.09 -6.14 16.87
CA ALA A 64 -23.45 -5.46 18.11
C ALA A 64 -24.28 -6.33 19.08
N ARG A 65 -25.10 -7.24 18.55
CA ARG A 65 -25.93 -8.17 19.34
C ARG A 65 -25.32 -9.57 19.49
N MET A 66 -24.17 -9.81 18.89
CA MET A 66 -23.49 -11.11 18.90
C MET A 66 -22.42 -11.16 19.99
N GLN A 67 -21.98 -12.36 20.35
CA GLN A 67 -20.86 -12.50 21.29
C GLN A 67 -19.55 -12.10 20.59
N PRO A 68 -18.80 -11.09 21.08
CA PRO A 68 -17.58 -10.61 20.41
C PRO A 68 -16.53 -11.70 20.20
N ARG A 69 -16.44 -12.65 21.13
CA ARG A 69 -15.54 -13.81 21.01
C ARG A 69 -15.85 -14.72 19.82
N ILE A 70 -17.13 -14.92 19.51
CA ILE A 70 -17.57 -15.75 18.37
C ILE A 70 -17.34 -14.99 17.07
N VAL A 71 -17.72 -13.71 17.04
CA VAL A 71 -17.51 -12.83 15.87
C VAL A 71 -16.02 -12.75 15.52
N SER A 72 -15.17 -12.50 16.51
CA SER A 72 -13.72 -12.44 16.34
C SER A 72 -13.17 -13.77 15.88
N ALA A 73 -13.51 -14.88 16.53
CA ALA A 73 -13.00 -16.20 16.17
C ALA A 73 -13.42 -16.62 14.75
N ALA A 74 -14.68 -16.42 14.38
CA ALA A 74 -15.19 -16.71 13.05
C ALA A 74 -14.50 -15.84 11.99
N GLY A 75 -14.37 -14.53 12.23
CA GLY A 75 -13.66 -13.62 11.34
C GLY A 75 -12.21 -14.02 11.11
N ILE A 76 -11.48 -14.34 12.18
CA ILE A 76 -10.10 -14.81 12.13
C ILE A 76 -9.99 -16.12 11.34
N ALA A 77 -10.89 -17.07 11.57
CA ALA A 77 -10.89 -18.34 10.85
C ALA A 77 -11.14 -18.15 9.35
N VAL A 78 -12.14 -17.33 8.97
CA VAL A 78 -12.42 -17.00 7.57
C VAL A 78 -11.22 -16.31 6.93
N PHE A 79 -10.61 -15.35 7.63
CA PHE A 79 -9.41 -14.66 7.16
C PHE A 79 -8.25 -15.64 6.91
N ALA A 80 -8.00 -16.56 7.84
CA ALA A 80 -6.93 -17.56 7.71
C ALA A 80 -7.16 -18.51 6.53
N LEU A 81 -8.37 -19.05 6.38
CA LEU A 81 -8.72 -19.96 5.29
C LEU A 81 -8.65 -19.26 3.93
N ALA A 82 -9.16 -18.03 3.83
CA ALA A 82 -9.08 -17.24 2.62
C ALA A 82 -7.64 -16.82 2.29
N SER A 83 -6.79 -16.57 3.29
CA SER A 83 -5.35 -16.34 3.09
C SER A 83 -4.68 -17.59 2.53
N ALA A 84 -4.97 -18.78 3.07
CA ALA A 84 -4.47 -20.03 2.50
C ALA A 84 -4.95 -20.23 1.04
N TRP A 85 -6.19 -19.83 0.73
CA TRP A 85 -6.70 -19.85 -0.64
C TRP A 85 -5.95 -18.88 -1.56
N CYS A 86 -5.63 -17.65 -1.09
CA CYS A 86 -4.82 -16.70 -1.85
C CYS A 86 -3.43 -17.28 -2.19
N ALA A 87 -2.80 -18.00 -1.26
CA ALA A 87 -1.49 -18.62 -1.47
C ALA A 87 -1.47 -19.70 -2.55
N VAL A 88 -2.60 -20.34 -2.86
CA VAL A 88 -2.67 -21.39 -3.90
C VAL A 88 -3.38 -20.90 -5.18
N ALA A 89 -3.60 -19.59 -5.31
CA ALA A 89 -4.28 -19.03 -6.46
C ALA A 89 -3.44 -19.18 -7.74
N GLY A 90 -3.98 -19.89 -8.74
CA GLY A 90 -3.36 -20.09 -10.05
C GLY A 90 -3.76 -19.06 -11.12
N SER A 91 -4.59 -18.07 -10.78
CA SER A 91 -4.98 -16.99 -11.69
C SER A 91 -5.41 -15.74 -10.91
N ILE A 92 -5.36 -14.56 -11.55
CA ILE A 92 -5.78 -13.30 -10.94
C ILE A 92 -7.24 -13.36 -10.47
N GLY A 93 -8.14 -13.95 -11.26
CA GLY A 93 -9.57 -14.04 -10.89
C GLY A 93 -9.78 -14.82 -9.59
N VAL A 94 -9.08 -15.94 -9.42
CA VAL A 94 -9.13 -16.74 -8.18
C VAL A 94 -8.55 -15.95 -7.01
N LEU A 95 -7.42 -15.28 -7.22
CA LEU A 95 -6.79 -14.44 -6.19
C LEU A 95 -7.76 -13.33 -5.75
N VAL A 96 -8.33 -12.57 -6.68
CA VAL A 96 -9.31 -11.51 -6.39
C VAL A 96 -10.52 -12.03 -5.62
N ALA A 97 -11.07 -13.19 -6.00
CA ALA A 97 -12.19 -13.80 -5.28
C ALA A 97 -11.81 -14.20 -3.84
N ALA A 98 -10.66 -14.83 -3.65
CA ALA A 98 -10.14 -15.19 -2.33
C ALA A 98 -9.90 -13.94 -1.46
N ARG A 99 -9.40 -12.85 -2.06
CA ARG A 99 -9.19 -11.55 -1.41
C ARG A 99 -10.50 -10.92 -0.92
N CYS A 100 -11.58 -11.03 -1.69
CA CYS A 100 -12.91 -10.60 -1.23
C CYS A 100 -13.35 -11.37 0.02
N VAL A 101 -13.21 -12.70 0.04
CA VAL A 101 -13.55 -13.51 1.21
C VAL A 101 -12.65 -13.18 2.41
N GLN A 102 -11.36 -12.97 2.15
CA GLN A 102 -10.38 -12.60 3.16
C GLN A 102 -10.76 -11.25 3.82
N ALA A 103 -11.18 -10.27 3.03
CA ALA A 103 -11.64 -8.97 3.51
C ALA A 103 -12.88 -9.08 4.42
N LEU A 104 -13.84 -9.95 4.10
CA LEU A 104 -15.01 -10.20 4.96
C LEU A 104 -14.59 -10.78 6.32
N GLY A 105 -13.68 -11.75 6.32
CA GLY A 105 -13.09 -12.29 7.55
C GLY A 105 -12.34 -11.22 8.34
N GLY A 106 -11.58 -10.37 7.65
CA GLY A 106 -10.86 -9.24 8.24
C GLY A 106 -11.79 -8.22 8.92
N ALA A 107 -12.92 -7.88 8.30
CA ALA A 107 -13.91 -6.96 8.88
C ALA A 107 -14.46 -7.50 10.22
N LEU A 108 -14.85 -8.78 10.25
CA LEU A 108 -15.32 -9.47 11.45
C LEU A 108 -14.23 -9.53 12.52
N ALA A 109 -13.00 -9.86 12.14
CA ALA A 109 -11.87 -9.93 13.05
C ALA A 109 -11.55 -8.57 13.68
N LEU A 110 -11.50 -7.49 12.90
CA LEU A 110 -11.18 -6.15 13.40
C LEU A 110 -12.20 -5.65 14.42
N VAL A 111 -13.49 -5.84 14.12
CA VAL A 111 -14.60 -5.47 15.00
C VAL A 111 -14.57 -6.30 16.29
N GLY A 112 -14.44 -7.63 16.17
CA GLY A 112 -14.39 -8.52 17.32
C GLY A 112 -13.18 -8.26 18.21
N CYS A 113 -11.97 -8.14 17.64
CA CYS A 113 -10.74 -7.87 18.38
C CYS A 113 -10.79 -6.55 19.16
N LEU A 114 -11.44 -5.52 18.64
CA LEU A 114 -11.59 -4.25 19.37
C LEU A 114 -12.32 -4.46 20.71
N GLU A 115 -13.46 -5.14 20.68
CA GLU A 115 -14.26 -5.41 21.88
C GLU A 115 -13.55 -6.36 22.86
N LEU A 116 -12.84 -7.37 22.34
CA LEU A 116 -12.05 -8.27 23.18
C LEU A 116 -10.87 -7.55 23.86
N LEU A 117 -10.16 -6.67 23.14
CA LEU A 117 -9.06 -5.87 23.71
C LEU A 117 -9.57 -4.86 24.76
N VAL A 118 -10.74 -4.27 24.53
CA VAL A 118 -11.44 -3.41 25.50
C VAL A 118 -11.80 -4.20 26.75
N THR A 119 -12.34 -5.41 26.60
CA THR A 119 -12.72 -6.29 27.71
C THR A 119 -11.50 -6.63 28.57
N GLU A 120 -10.38 -7.00 27.94
CA GLU A 120 -9.17 -7.45 28.66
C GLU A 120 -8.34 -6.30 29.27
N ARG A 121 -8.32 -5.11 28.65
CA ARG A 121 -7.43 -4.01 29.09
C ARG A 121 -8.17 -2.80 29.67
N GLY A 122 -9.50 -2.78 29.60
CA GLY A 122 -10.32 -1.60 29.81
C GLY A 122 -10.34 -0.68 28.59
N GLU A 123 -11.41 0.13 28.45
CA GLU A 123 -11.69 1.00 27.30
C GLU A 123 -10.47 1.72 26.73
N ARG A 124 -9.84 2.60 27.52
CA ARG A 124 -8.77 3.46 27.04
C ARG A 124 -7.56 2.68 26.55
N ARG A 125 -7.17 1.62 27.27
CA ARG A 125 -5.99 0.81 26.93
C ARG A 125 -6.29 -0.18 25.80
N GLY A 126 -7.50 -0.71 25.72
CA GLY A 126 -7.95 -1.61 24.66
C GLY A 126 -7.98 -0.92 23.31
N VAL A 127 -8.65 0.25 23.23
CA VAL A 127 -8.67 1.09 22.03
C VAL A 127 -7.26 1.52 21.64
N ALA A 128 -6.44 1.97 22.59
CA ALA A 128 -5.06 2.34 22.31
C ALA A 128 -4.23 1.15 21.77
N THR A 129 -4.43 -0.06 22.29
CA THR A 129 -3.76 -1.27 21.79
C THR A 129 -4.21 -1.59 20.35
N TRP A 130 -5.50 -1.48 20.06
CA TRP A 130 -6.06 -1.71 18.72
C TRP A 130 -5.51 -0.71 17.69
N VAL A 131 -5.54 0.60 18.00
CA VAL A 131 -4.99 1.64 17.12
C VAL A 131 -3.49 1.45 16.91
N THR A 132 -2.74 1.20 17.99
CA THR A 132 -1.29 0.99 17.92
C THR A 132 -0.94 -0.24 17.08
N ALA A 133 -1.67 -1.34 17.25
CA ALA A 133 -1.50 -2.55 16.44
C ALA A 133 -1.69 -2.27 14.94
N GLY A 134 -2.74 -1.51 14.58
CA GLY A 134 -2.97 -1.11 13.19
C GLY A 134 -1.87 -0.24 12.61
N VAL A 135 -1.33 0.69 13.40
CA VAL A 135 -0.19 1.54 12.99
C VAL A 135 1.07 0.69 12.79
N ILE A 136 1.40 -0.18 13.75
CA ILE A 136 2.56 -1.08 13.66
C ILE A 136 2.41 -2.00 12.45
N GLY A 137 1.23 -2.59 12.22
CA GLY A 137 0.97 -3.45 11.07
C GLY A 137 1.17 -2.72 9.75
N THR A 138 0.54 -1.55 9.59
CA THR A 138 0.71 -0.70 8.39
C THR A 138 2.19 -0.35 8.17
N ALA A 139 2.92 -0.10 9.25
CA ALA A 139 4.33 0.29 9.19
C ALA A 139 5.28 -0.87 8.87
N ALA A 140 5.03 -2.05 9.43
CA ALA A 140 5.84 -3.25 9.22
C ALA A 140 5.54 -3.93 7.88
N GLY A 141 4.35 -3.68 7.30
CA GLY A 141 3.88 -4.33 6.08
C GLY A 141 4.87 -4.32 4.92
N PRO A 142 5.43 -3.17 4.51
CA PRO A 142 6.41 -3.12 3.42
C PRO A 142 7.67 -3.95 3.67
N VAL A 143 8.25 -3.88 4.87
CA VAL A 143 9.45 -4.65 5.25
C VAL A 143 9.17 -6.15 5.12
N VAL A 144 8.09 -6.60 5.78
CA VAL A 144 7.73 -8.02 5.81
C VAL A 144 7.36 -8.53 4.41
N GLY A 145 6.59 -7.75 3.65
CA GLY A 145 6.16 -8.10 2.30
C GLY A 145 7.31 -8.27 1.32
N GLY A 146 8.24 -7.32 1.27
CA GLY A 146 9.39 -7.43 0.34
C GLY A 146 10.36 -8.53 0.71
N LEU A 147 10.66 -8.72 2.01
CA LEU A 147 11.53 -9.81 2.46
C LEU A 147 10.93 -11.19 2.15
N LEU A 148 9.63 -11.39 2.41
CA LEU A 148 8.97 -12.66 2.11
C LEU A 148 8.87 -12.94 0.61
N THR A 149 8.57 -11.90 -0.18
CA THR A 149 8.46 -12.01 -1.63
C THR A 149 9.80 -12.37 -2.26
N GLU A 150 10.89 -11.70 -1.86
CA GLU A 150 12.22 -11.97 -2.42
C GLU A 150 12.82 -13.30 -1.92
N ALA A 151 12.68 -13.63 -0.63
CA ALA A 151 13.35 -14.80 -0.05
C ALA A 151 12.64 -16.13 -0.33
N ILE A 152 11.31 -16.10 -0.53
CA ILE A 152 10.51 -17.30 -0.69
C ILE A 152 9.69 -17.20 -1.97
N SER A 153 8.64 -16.38 -1.95
CA SER A 153 7.76 -16.11 -3.09
C SER A 153 6.63 -15.16 -2.66
N TRP A 154 5.88 -14.62 -3.62
CA TRP A 154 4.69 -13.83 -3.31
C TRP A 154 3.62 -14.61 -2.52
N GLN A 155 3.49 -15.93 -2.72
CA GLN A 155 2.52 -16.76 -1.99
C GLN A 155 2.83 -16.79 -0.49
N ALA A 156 4.10 -16.69 -0.10
CA ALA A 156 4.53 -16.74 1.29
C ALA A 156 3.90 -15.63 2.15
N ILE A 157 3.59 -14.47 1.56
CA ILE A 157 2.93 -13.37 2.27
C ILE A 157 1.53 -13.74 2.78
N PHE A 158 0.88 -14.71 2.14
CA PHE A 158 -0.42 -15.23 2.53
C PHE A 158 -0.28 -16.42 3.48
N VAL A 159 0.67 -17.31 3.22
CA VAL A 159 0.94 -18.49 4.06
C VAL A 159 1.34 -18.08 5.48
N VAL A 160 2.23 -17.10 5.62
CA VAL A 160 2.74 -16.65 6.93
C VAL A 160 1.63 -16.12 7.84
N GLN A 161 0.54 -15.57 7.29
CA GLN A 161 -0.57 -15.05 8.09
C GLN A 161 -1.39 -16.16 8.78
N VAL A 162 -1.45 -17.35 8.16
CA VAL A 162 -2.27 -18.49 8.60
C VAL A 162 -1.93 -18.95 10.02
N PRO A 163 -0.67 -19.29 10.38
CA PRO A 163 -0.36 -19.76 11.74
C PRO A 163 -0.70 -18.74 12.82
N PHE A 164 -0.43 -17.45 12.60
CA PHE A 164 -0.78 -16.41 13.57
C PHE A 164 -2.29 -16.27 13.75
N ALA A 165 -3.06 -16.31 12.65
CA ALA A 165 -4.51 -16.26 12.70
C ALA A 165 -5.08 -17.51 13.41
N VAL A 166 -4.60 -18.72 13.08
CA VAL A 166 -5.03 -19.97 13.72
C VAL A 166 -4.78 -19.95 15.23
N LEU A 167 -3.63 -19.44 15.69
CA LEU A 167 -3.34 -19.29 17.12
C LEU A 167 -4.22 -18.23 17.81
N ALA A 168 -4.67 -17.21 17.08
CA ALA A 168 -5.54 -16.17 17.61
C ALA A 168 -7.01 -16.61 17.79
N VAL A 169 -7.49 -17.64 17.06
CA VAL A 169 -8.85 -18.19 17.22
C VAL A 169 -9.12 -18.65 18.66
N PRO A 170 -8.34 -19.56 19.27
CA PRO A 170 -8.60 -19.99 20.63
C PRO A 170 -8.34 -18.87 21.65
N ALA A 171 -7.45 -17.91 21.35
CA ALA A 171 -7.26 -16.72 22.18
C ALA A 171 -8.52 -15.84 22.22
N ALA A 172 -9.18 -15.65 21.08
CA ALA A 172 -10.44 -14.92 20.99
C ALA A 172 -11.55 -15.63 21.78
N LEU A 173 -11.68 -16.96 21.63
CA LEU A 173 -12.68 -17.77 22.32
C LEU A 173 -12.50 -17.80 23.85
N ALA A 174 -11.26 -17.63 24.33
CA ALA A 174 -10.93 -17.65 25.76
C ALA A 174 -11.39 -16.39 26.53
N VAL A 175 -11.71 -15.29 25.83
CA VAL A 175 -12.17 -14.05 26.47
C VAL A 175 -13.66 -14.13 26.76
N ALA A 176 -14.03 -13.90 28.01
CA ALA A 176 -15.42 -13.81 28.45
C ALA A 176 -15.97 -12.39 28.23
N ALA A 177 -16.32 -12.07 26.98
CA ALA A 177 -16.95 -10.80 26.61
C ALA A 177 -18.45 -10.98 26.35
N GLY A 178 -19.27 -10.08 26.91
CA GLY A 178 -20.71 -9.99 26.62
C GLY A 178 -21.00 -9.04 25.44
N PRO A 179 -22.21 -9.09 24.84
CA PRO A 179 -22.65 -8.10 23.87
C PRO A 179 -22.70 -6.70 24.51
N VAL A 180 -22.28 -5.67 23.78
CA VAL A 180 -22.39 -4.27 24.21
C VAL A 180 -23.70 -3.71 23.68
N THR A 181 -24.63 -3.37 24.58
CA THR A 181 -25.99 -2.94 24.23
C THR A 181 -26.19 -1.42 24.31
N ASP A 182 -25.12 -0.63 24.20
CA ASP A 182 -25.26 0.83 24.22
C ASP A 182 -26.05 1.32 22.99
N GLU A 183 -26.96 2.26 23.22
CA GLU A 183 -27.62 2.97 22.13
C GLU A 183 -26.64 3.91 21.44
N ASP A 184 -26.61 3.88 20.11
CA ASP A 184 -25.82 4.83 19.33
C ASP A 184 -26.46 6.21 19.38
N ARG A 185 -25.85 7.09 20.19
CA ARG A 185 -26.29 8.47 20.37
C ARG A 185 -25.46 9.46 19.55
N HIS A 186 -24.47 8.99 18.78
CA HIS A 186 -23.51 9.86 18.12
C HIS A 186 -23.55 9.72 16.61
N ARG A 187 -23.69 10.84 15.91
CA ARG A 187 -23.52 10.86 14.44
C ARG A 187 -22.08 10.51 14.06
N PRO A 188 -21.83 9.84 12.91
CA PRO A 188 -20.48 9.56 12.44
C PRO A 188 -19.60 10.80 12.39
N ALA A 189 -18.30 10.65 12.66
CA ALA A 189 -17.32 11.73 12.60
C ALA A 189 -16.98 12.07 11.15
N VAL A 190 -17.94 12.68 10.42
CA VAL A 190 -17.85 12.88 8.96
C VAL A 190 -16.56 13.59 8.56
N ARG A 191 -16.16 14.66 9.26
CA ARG A 191 -14.94 15.41 8.93
C ARG A 191 -13.67 14.58 9.13
N PRO A 192 -13.36 14.04 10.32
CA PRO A 192 -12.20 13.17 10.50
C PRO A 192 -12.16 11.99 9.54
N ASN A 193 -13.29 11.33 9.31
CA ASN A 193 -13.37 10.18 8.40
C ASN A 193 -13.15 10.57 6.94
N LEU A 194 -13.71 11.70 6.48
CA LEU A 194 -13.47 12.20 5.13
C LEU A 194 -11.99 12.59 4.94
N THR A 195 -11.39 13.28 5.91
CA THR A 195 -9.95 13.59 5.86
C THR A 195 -9.13 12.30 5.83
N LEU A 196 -9.49 11.30 6.64
CA LEU A 196 -8.81 10.01 6.66
C LEU A 196 -8.94 9.28 5.32
N ALA A 197 -10.11 9.30 4.68
CA ALA A 197 -10.33 8.71 3.36
C ALA A 197 -9.42 9.36 2.30
N LEU A 198 -9.41 10.70 2.22
CA LEU A 198 -8.57 11.43 1.27
C LEU A 198 -7.08 11.19 1.53
N LEU A 199 -6.63 11.21 2.79
CA LEU A 199 -5.24 10.92 3.12
C LEU A 199 -4.87 9.47 2.82
N SER A 200 -5.79 8.52 3.02
CA SER A 200 -5.55 7.11 2.69
C SER A 200 -5.38 6.92 1.17
N ALA A 201 -6.19 7.62 0.36
CA ALA A 201 -6.01 7.66 -1.09
C ALA A 201 -4.62 8.19 -1.49
N ALA A 202 -4.18 9.30 -0.90
CA ALA A 202 -2.86 9.89 -1.16
C ALA A 202 -1.69 9.02 -0.68
N LEU A 203 -1.82 8.40 0.50
CA LEU A 203 -0.81 7.50 1.06
C LEU A 203 -0.69 6.20 0.25
N THR A 204 -1.80 5.67 -0.24
CA THR A 204 -1.79 4.55 -1.18
C THR A 204 -1.10 4.94 -2.48
N ALA A 205 -1.34 6.15 -3.01
CA ALA A 205 -0.58 6.67 -4.15
C ALA A 205 0.92 6.60 -3.88
N ALA A 206 1.35 7.12 -2.73
CA ALA A 206 2.76 7.13 -2.34
C ALA A 206 3.36 5.72 -2.31
N LEU A 207 2.68 4.75 -1.67
CA LEU A 207 3.22 3.40 -1.51
C LEU A 207 3.14 2.58 -2.81
N PHE A 208 1.97 2.54 -3.44
CA PHE A 208 1.72 1.73 -4.64
C PHE A 208 2.57 2.19 -5.82
N LEU A 209 2.56 3.49 -6.13
CA LEU A 209 3.31 4.03 -7.26
C LEU A 209 4.80 3.95 -7.02
N LEU A 210 5.27 4.20 -5.78
CA LEU A 210 6.70 4.11 -5.47
C LEU A 210 7.20 2.67 -5.59
N VAL A 211 6.45 1.68 -5.12
CA VAL A 211 6.85 0.27 -5.25
C VAL A 211 6.92 -0.13 -6.72
N LEU A 212 5.91 0.22 -7.53
CA LEU A 212 5.95 -0.02 -8.97
C LEU A 212 7.10 0.72 -9.65
N LEU A 213 7.33 1.99 -9.31
CA LEU A 213 8.46 2.77 -9.85
C LEU A 213 9.80 2.12 -9.49
N LEU A 214 9.99 1.66 -8.25
CA LEU A 214 11.24 1.05 -7.82
C LEU A 214 11.48 -0.30 -8.50
N VAL A 215 10.47 -1.17 -8.52
CA VAL A 215 10.62 -2.55 -9.02
C VAL A 215 10.50 -2.61 -10.54
N GLU A 216 9.44 -2.07 -11.11
CA GLU A 216 9.20 -2.13 -12.56
C GLU A 216 9.85 -0.95 -13.29
N GLY A 217 9.84 0.26 -12.72
CA GLY A 217 10.42 1.44 -13.36
C GLY A 217 11.96 1.50 -13.32
N TRP A 218 12.54 1.23 -12.16
CA TRP A 218 13.99 1.33 -11.88
C TRP A 218 14.65 -0.04 -11.69
N ARG A 219 13.93 -1.14 -11.99
CA ARG A 219 14.44 -2.52 -11.99
C ARG A 219 15.15 -2.91 -10.68
N ARG A 220 14.64 -2.46 -9.53
CA ARG A 220 15.17 -2.82 -8.20
C ARG A 220 14.54 -4.10 -7.69
N SER A 221 15.29 -4.87 -6.90
CA SER A 221 14.74 -6.07 -6.26
C SER A 221 13.63 -5.72 -5.27
N PRO A 222 12.66 -6.64 -5.01
CA PRO A 222 11.60 -6.40 -4.03
C PRO A 222 12.12 -6.06 -2.62
N ALA A 223 13.22 -6.66 -2.15
CA ALA A 223 13.84 -6.32 -0.86
C ALA A 223 14.49 -4.94 -0.90
N THR A 224 15.15 -4.56 -2.00
CA THR A 224 15.68 -3.19 -2.17
C THR A 224 14.54 -2.17 -2.13
N ALA A 225 13.43 -2.45 -2.81
CA ALA A 225 12.24 -1.61 -2.77
C ALA A 225 11.65 -1.54 -1.35
N ALA A 226 11.54 -2.66 -0.64
CA ALA A 226 11.04 -2.69 0.72
C ALA A 226 11.92 -1.91 1.70
N VAL A 227 13.24 -2.07 1.66
CA VAL A 227 14.17 -1.28 2.49
C VAL A 227 14.05 0.20 2.17
N THR A 228 13.96 0.54 0.88
CA THR A 228 13.81 1.93 0.44
C THR A 228 12.51 2.54 0.97
N VAL A 229 11.38 1.85 0.79
CA VAL A 229 10.04 2.28 1.22
C VAL A 229 9.89 2.34 2.75
N SER A 230 10.73 1.62 3.49
CA SER A 230 10.74 1.61 4.96
C SER A 230 11.10 2.96 5.59
N VAL A 231 11.56 3.93 4.80
CA VAL A 231 11.72 5.32 5.25
C VAL A 231 10.37 5.90 5.72
N VAL A 232 9.26 5.58 5.03
CA VAL A 232 7.92 6.05 5.37
C VAL A 232 7.51 5.64 6.80
N PRO A 233 7.49 4.35 7.18
CA PRO A 233 7.12 3.94 8.54
C PRO A 233 8.09 4.44 9.61
N LEU A 234 9.40 4.47 9.34
CA LEU A 234 10.38 4.99 10.29
C LEU A 234 10.15 6.48 10.58
N ALA A 235 9.91 7.28 9.54
CA ALA A 235 9.58 8.69 9.68
C ALA A 235 8.22 8.89 10.38
N ALA A 236 7.22 8.03 10.13
CA ALA A 236 5.94 8.08 10.83
C ALA A 236 6.08 7.84 12.34
N LEU A 237 6.93 6.90 12.74
CA LEU A 237 7.23 6.66 14.16
C LEU A 237 7.96 7.85 14.81
N ALA A 238 8.84 8.53 14.06
CA ALA A 238 9.55 9.72 14.49
C ALA A 238 8.68 11.00 14.58
N ALA A 239 7.51 11.01 13.93
CA ALA A 239 6.62 12.19 13.88
C ALA A 239 6.12 12.61 15.27
N ARG A 240 5.72 11.66 16.11
CA ARG A 240 5.16 11.92 17.44
C ARG A 240 6.16 12.56 18.42
N PRO A 241 7.38 12.02 18.63
CA PRO A 241 8.35 12.67 19.50
C PRO A 241 8.70 14.07 18.99
N LEU A 242 8.78 14.27 17.67
CA LEU A 242 9.03 15.58 17.08
C LEU A 242 7.89 16.58 17.35
N ALA A 243 6.63 16.16 17.16
CA ALA A 243 5.46 16.99 17.44
C ALA A 243 5.35 17.40 18.92
N ARG A 244 5.76 16.52 19.85
CA ARG A 244 5.74 16.82 21.30
C ARG A 244 6.61 18.01 21.68
N TRP A 245 7.68 18.29 20.92
CA TRP A 245 8.54 19.44 21.16
C TRP A 245 7.76 20.76 20.98
N PHE A 246 6.96 20.85 19.92
CA PHE A 246 6.23 22.07 19.56
C PHE A 246 4.84 22.19 20.21
N ARG A 247 4.31 21.09 20.77
CA ARG A 247 2.95 21.00 21.36
C ARG A 247 1.87 21.65 20.46
N PRO A 248 1.79 21.32 19.16
CA PRO A 248 0.83 21.93 18.26
C PRO A 248 -0.61 21.56 18.64
N SER A 249 -1.56 22.40 18.24
CA SER A 249 -2.97 22.02 18.30
C SER A 249 -3.24 20.82 17.39
N ALA A 250 -4.22 19.97 17.71
CA ALA A 250 -4.55 18.81 16.89
C ALA A 250 -4.89 19.18 15.43
N ARG A 251 -5.51 20.34 15.21
CA ARG A 251 -5.83 20.84 13.87
C ARG A 251 -4.56 21.21 13.10
N THR A 252 -3.60 21.87 13.77
CA THR A 252 -2.32 22.24 13.20
C THR A 252 -1.50 21.00 12.85
N GLU A 253 -1.50 19.99 13.72
CA GLU A 253 -0.78 18.72 13.50
C GLU A 253 -1.28 18.02 12.22
N VAL A 254 -2.61 17.88 12.08
CA VAL A 254 -3.20 17.29 10.89
C VAL A 254 -2.93 18.14 9.64
N ALA A 255 -3.03 19.46 9.73
CA ALA A 255 -2.77 20.36 8.59
C ALA A 255 -1.32 20.28 8.10
N VAL A 256 -0.35 20.29 9.02
CA VAL A 256 1.08 20.09 8.71
C VAL A 256 1.28 18.72 8.08
N GLY A 257 0.64 17.68 8.62
CA GLY A 257 0.77 16.34 8.04
C GLY A 257 0.20 16.22 6.62
N CYS A 258 -0.92 16.90 6.30
CA CYS A 258 -1.43 17.00 4.93
C CYS A 258 -0.40 17.65 3.98
N LEU A 259 0.24 18.75 4.41
CA LEU A 259 1.27 19.42 3.64
C LEU A 259 2.52 18.55 3.46
N CYS A 260 2.95 17.81 4.49
CA CYS A 260 4.06 16.88 4.40
C CYS A 260 3.78 15.75 3.39
N ILE A 261 2.58 15.17 3.41
CA ILE A 261 2.19 14.13 2.43
C ILE A 261 2.18 14.71 1.02
N ALA A 262 1.55 15.87 0.81
CA ALA A 262 1.52 16.53 -0.49
C ALA A 262 2.92 16.87 -1.00
N GLY A 263 3.77 17.48 -0.17
CA GLY A 263 5.14 17.84 -0.53
C GLY A 263 6.02 16.61 -0.80
N GLY A 264 5.84 15.53 -0.03
CA GLY A 264 6.51 14.25 -0.28
C GLY A 264 6.09 13.63 -1.61
N LEU A 265 4.80 13.63 -1.95
CA LEU A 265 4.31 13.15 -3.25
C LEU A 265 4.83 14.00 -4.41
N VAL A 266 4.84 15.33 -4.28
CA VAL A 266 5.46 16.22 -5.28
C VAL A 266 6.95 15.90 -5.43
N GLY A 267 7.68 15.69 -4.33
CA GLY A 267 9.10 15.31 -4.39
C GLY A 267 9.35 13.98 -5.11
N LEU A 268 8.45 13.00 -4.95
CA LEU A 268 8.50 11.72 -5.68
C LEU A 268 8.12 11.84 -7.16
N ALA A 269 7.40 12.90 -7.56
CA ALA A 269 6.99 13.12 -8.94
C ALA A 269 8.14 13.62 -9.85
N ILE A 270 9.19 14.20 -9.26
CA ILE A 270 10.28 14.87 -10.01
C ILE A 270 11.69 14.51 -9.50
N PRO A 271 12.05 13.22 -9.35
CA PRO A 271 13.40 12.86 -8.98
C PRO A 271 14.38 13.18 -10.13
N PRO A 272 15.54 13.80 -9.86
CA PRO A 272 16.53 14.15 -10.89
C PRO A 272 17.12 12.95 -11.64
N SER A 273 17.16 11.77 -10.99
CA SER A 273 17.66 10.52 -11.55
C SER A 273 17.13 9.31 -10.76
N ALA A 274 17.31 8.09 -11.29
CA ALA A 274 16.89 6.83 -10.68
C ALA A 274 17.75 6.35 -9.48
N HIS A 275 18.36 7.30 -8.76
CA HIS A 275 19.08 7.01 -7.52
C HIS A 275 18.13 7.00 -6.33
N LEU A 276 18.21 5.94 -5.51
CA LEU A 276 17.37 5.74 -4.34
C LEU A 276 17.41 6.91 -3.34
N ALA A 277 18.55 7.59 -3.23
CA ALA A 277 18.74 8.75 -2.36
C ALA A 277 17.71 9.86 -2.59
N TRP A 278 17.28 10.08 -3.84
CA TRP A 278 16.28 11.08 -4.19
C TRP A 278 14.89 10.78 -3.64
N THR A 279 14.62 9.52 -3.30
CA THR A 279 13.34 9.11 -2.74
C THR A 279 13.28 9.26 -1.22
N VAL A 280 14.43 9.34 -0.53
CA VAL A 280 14.50 9.30 0.94
C VAL A 280 13.81 10.52 1.57
N ALA A 281 14.19 11.74 1.19
CA ALA A 281 13.60 12.94 1.76
C ALA A 281 12.09 13.08 1.45
N PRO A 282 11.63 12.85 0.20
CA PRO A 282 10.20 12.81 -0.10
C PRO A 282 9.42 11.77 0.72
N GLN A 283 9.96 10.55 0.87
CA GLN A 283 9.34 9.51 1.70
C GLN A 283 9.32 9.88 3.18
N ALA A 284 10.38 10.51 3.69
CA ALA A 284 10.41 10.97 5.07
C ALA A 284 9.31 12.01 5.32
N LEU A 285 9.04 12.90 4.35
CA LEU A 285 7.89 13.82 4.42
C LEU A 285 6.55 13.08 4.43
N VAL A 286 6.35 12.11 3.52
CA VAL A 286 5.13 11.28 3.52
C VAL A 286 4.95 10.56 4.87
N GLY A 287 6.01 9.95 5.38
CA GLY A 287 6.02 9.25 6.66
C GLY A 287 5.73 10.16 7.84
N LEU A 288 6.40 11.31 7.95
CA LEU A 288 6.09 12.31 8.97
C LEU A 288 4.61 12.71 8.91
N GLY A 289 4.09 12.99 7.72
CA GLY A 289 2.69 13.35 7.56
C GLY A 289 1.72 12.22 7.92
N LEU A 290 2.04 10.96 7.61
CA LEU A 290 1.31 9.78 8.09
C LEU A 290 1.23 9.75 9.63
N GLY A 291 2.38 9.93 10.30
CA GLY A 291 2.47 9.89 11.76
C GLY A 291 1.74 11.03 12.47
N LEU A 292 1.63 12.21 11.85
CA LEU A 292 0.91 13.37 12.37
C LEU A 292 -0.62 13.30 12.14
N THR A 293 -1.08 12.51 11.18
CA THR A 293 -2.48 12.54 10.72
C THR A 293 -3.27 11.32 11.16
N VAL A 294 -2.86 10.11 10.79
CA VAL A 294 -3.73 8.91 10.84
C VAL A 294 -4.16 8.58 12.27
N ASP A 295 -3.22 8.54 13.21
CA ASP A 295 -3.54 8.22 14.61
C ASP A 295 -4.43 9.31 15.24
N ARG A 296 -4.14 10.59 14.95
CA ARG A 296 -4.94 11.72 15.43
C ARG A 296 -6.37 11.71 14.89
N LEU A 297 -6.54 11.48 13.60
CA LEU A 297 -7.85 11.42 12.96
C LEU A 297 -8.64 10.20 13.42
N THR A 298 -7.98 9.04 13.58
CA THR A 298 -8.59 7.82 14.12
C THR A 298 -9.06 8.04 15.55
N ALA A 299 -8.20 8.62 16.41
CA ALA A 299 -8.56 8.96 17.77
C ALA A 299 -9.75 9.93 17.80
N GLN A 300 -9.73 11.02 17.01
CA GLN A 300 -10.85 11.97 16.91
C GLN A 300 -12.15 11.35 16.39
N ALA A 301 -12.06 10.37 15.50
CA ALA A 301 -13.22 9.66 14.98
C ALA A 301 -13.87 8.74 16.02
N MET A 302 -13.08 8.26 16.99
CA MET A 302 -13.50 7.32 18.03
C MET A 302 -13.70 7.95 19.42
N GLU A 303 -13.19 9.16 19.66
CA GLU A 303 -13.15 9.80 20.98
C GLU A 303 -14.56 9.98 21.57
N MET A 304 -14.80 9.34 22.72
CA MET A 304 -16.04 9.45 23.53
C MET A 304 -17.34 9.07 22.79
N ARG A 305 -17.25 8.20 21.78
CA ARG A 305 -18.40 7.80 20.96
C ARG A 305 -18.72 6.31 21.16
N LEU A 306 -19.89 6.05 21.75
CA LEU A 306 -20.45 4.71 21.96
C LEU A 306 -21.66 4.51 21.02
N PRO A 307 -21.86 3.30 20.44
CA PRO A 307 -20.98 2.12 20.48
C PRO A 307 -19.68 2.28 19.68
N ARG A 308 -18.56 1.86 20.26
CA ARG A 308 -17.22 2.04 19.66
C ARG A 308 -17.07 1.28 18.35
N VAL A 309 -17.67 0.09 18.27
CA VAL A 309 -17.66 -0.77 17.09
C VAL A 309 -18.26 -0.08 15.87
N HIS A 310 -19.36 0.68 16.01
CA HIS A 310 -19.96 1.42 14.89
C HIS A 310 -19.00 2.49 14.36
N HIS A 311 -18.40 3.28 15.26
CA HIS A 311 -17.47 4.32 14.88
C HIS A 311 -16.14 3.76 14.33
N ALA A 312 -15.67 2.64 14.86
CA ALA A 312 -14.57 1.88 14.29
C ALA A 312 -14.91 1.43 12.86
N GLY A 313 -16.11 0.87 12.65
CA GLY A 313 -16.62 0.47 11.34
C GLY A 313 -16.61 1.63 10.33
N TRP A 314 -17.09 2.82 10.73
CA TRP A 314 -17.03 4.02 9.89
C TRP A 314 -15.59 4.47 9.58
N THR A 315 -14.69 4.37 10.56
CA THR A 315 -13.29 4.80 10.42
C THR A 315 -12.51 3.85 9.50
N ILE A 316 -12.69 2.53 9.69
CA ILE A 316 -12.16 1.47 8.82
C ILE A 316 -12.73 1.67 7.41
N GLY A 317 -14.06 1.80 7.30
CA GLY A 317 -14.76 2.03 6.04
C GLY A 317 -14.19 3.20 5.26
N ALA A 318 -14.08 4.37 5.91
CA ALA A 318 -13.54 5.56 5.28
C ALA A 318 -12.08 5.39 4.82
N ARG A 319 -11.22 4.79 5.65
CA ARG A 319 -9.83 4.52 5.30
C ARG A 319 -9.72 3.66 4.04
N HIS A 320 -10.40 2.50 4.02
CA HIS A 320 -10.28 1.55 2.92
C HIS A 320 -11.01 2.02 1.64
N LEU A 321 -12.13 2.72 1.76
CA LEU A 321 -12.76 3.38 0.60
C LEU A 321 -11.86 4.48 0.03
N GLY A 322 -11.11 5.18 0.88
CA GLY A 322 -10.05 6.09 0.44
C GLY A 322 -8.99 5.38 -0.40
N VAL A 323 -8.45 4.25 0.08
CA VAL A 323 -7.50 3.40 -0.67
C VAL A 323 -8.07 3.00 -2.03
N VAL A 324 -9.33 2.54 -2.07
CA VAL A 324 -10.01 2.16 -3.31
C VAL A 324 -10.14 3.32 -4.28
N LEU A 325 -10.62 4.47 -3.83
CA LEU A 325 -10.76 5.66 -4.68
C LEU A 325 -9.41 6.13 -5.21
N GLY A 326 -8.37 6.08 -4.38
CA GLY A 326 -7.00 6.36 -4.79
C GLY A 326 -6.56 5.45 -5.95
N LEU A 327 -6.63 4.13 -5.76
CA LEU A 327 -6.23 3.17 -6.80
C LEU A 327 -7.10 3.27 -8.06
N ALA A 328 -8.43 3.37 -7.90
CA ALA A 328 -9.36 3.44 -9.03
C ALA A 328 -9.17 4.70 -9.89
N ILE A 329 -8.67 5.79 -9.31
CA ILE A 329 -8.34 7.02 -10.04
C ILE A 329 -6.92 6.93 -10.63
N LEU A 330 -5.95 6.47 -9.84
CA LEU A 330 -4.53 6.50 -10.22
C LEU A 330 -4.16 5.46 -11.25
N THR A 331 -4.72 4.24 -11.17
CA THR A 331 -4.34 3.14 -12.06
C THR A 331 -4.65 3.43 -13.54
N PRO A 332 -5.83 3.97 -13.91
CA PRO A 332 -6.11 4.35 -15.30
C PRO A 332 -5.20 5.47 -15.80
N VAL A 333 -4.96 6.50 -14.97
CA VAL A 333 -4.06 7.62 -15.32
C VAL A 333 -2.66 7.09 -15.59
N PHE A 334 -2.11 6.31 -14.66
CA PHE A 334 -0.81 5.67 -14.81
C PHE A 334 -0.72 4.80 -16.07
N THR A 335 -1.76 4.04 -16.38
CA THR A 335 -1.77 3.14 -17.53
C THR A 335 -1.81 3.93 -18.84
N ALA A 336 -2.55 5.05 -18.88
CA ALA A 336 -2.55 5.98 -20.01
C ALA A 336 -1.17 6.63 -20.19
N ASP A 337 -0.57 7.13 -19.11
CA ASP A 337 0.77 7.76 -19.13
C ASP A 337 1.84 6.79 -19.64
N LEU A 338 1.78 5.51 -19.25
CA LEU A 338 2.68 4.47 -19.75
C LEU A 338 2.52 4.23 -21.26
N GLN A 339 1.29 4.19 -21.76
CA GLN A 339 1.02 4.01 -23.18
C GLN A 339 1.50 5.21 -24.01
N GLU A 340 1.28 6.43 -23.51
CA GLU A 340 1.75 7.67 -24.15
C GLU A 340 3.29 7.76 -24.15
N ALA A 341 3.95 7.28 -23.09
CA ALA A 341 5.41 7.26 -22.99
C ALA A 341 6.09 6.23 -23.92
N GLN A 342 5.36 5.22 -24.42
CA GLN A 342 5.94 4.12 -25.18
C GLN A 342 6.51 4.54 -26.54
N ALA A 343 5.76 5.33 -27.33
CA ALA A 343 6.21 5.73 -28.67
C ALA A 343 7.43 6.66 -28.64
N PRO A 344 7.48 7.72 -27.80
CA PRO A 344 8.69 8.54 -27.64
C PRO A 344 9.89 7.73 -27.16
N ALA A 345 9.70 6.77 -26.24
CA ALA A 345 10.78 5.90 -25.77
C ALA A 345 11.33 5.02 -26.91
N GLN A 346 10.46 4.40 -27.72
CA GLN A 346 10.88 3.60 -28.88
C GLN A 346 11.63 4.44 -29.92
N GLN A 347 11.20 5.68 -30.17
CA GLN A 347 11.90 6.60 -31.07
C GLN A 347 13.27 7.00 -30.51
N ALA A 348 13.37 7.30 -29.22
CA ALA A 348 14.62 7.64 -28.56
C ALA A 348 15.62 6.47 -28.59
N ILE A 349 15.15 5.25 -28.29
CA ILE A 349 15.96 4.02 -28.37
C ILE A 349 16.46 3.83 -29.80
N THR A 350 15.56 3.94 -30.78
CA THR A 350 15.89 3.78 -32.21
C THR A 350 16.93 4.80 -32.64
N SER A 351 16.77 6.08 -32.28
CA SER A 351 17.75 7.14 -32.57
C SER A 351 19.11 6.83 -31.97
N LEU A 352 19.17 6.43 -30.70
CA LEU A 352 20.43 6.12 -30.03
C LEU A 352 21.15 4.93 -30.68
N VAL A 353 20.43 3.88 -31.08
CA VAL A 353 21.01 2.74 -31.80
C VAL A 353 21.51 3.17 -33.18
N LEU A 354 20.77 4.03 -33.90
CA LEU A 354 21.16 4.55 -35.21
C LEU A 354 22.39 5.46 -35.14
N ASP A 355 22.51 6.29 -34.09
CA ASP A 355 23.61 7.23 -33.89
C ASP A 355 24.86 6.57 -33.26
N ALA A 356 24.72 5.36 -32.72
CA ALA A 356 25.82 4.66 -32.06
C ALA A 356 27.03 4.49 -33.00
N PRO A 357 28.27 4.63 -32.49
CA PRO A 357 29.49 4.45 -33.28
C PRO A 357 29.81 2.96 -33.47
N LEU A 358 28.85 2.20 -33.99
CA LEU A 358 28.93 0.77 -34.31
C LEU A 358 29.02 0.58 -35.82
N LEU A 359 29.63 -0.52 -36.26
CA LEU A 359 29.60 -0.87 -37.68
C LEU A 359 28.17 -1.23 -38.12
N PRO A 360 27.80 -1.02 -39.39
CA PRO A 360 26.44 -1.29 -39.88
C PRO A 360 25.94 -2.71 -39.58
N GLN A 361 26.79 -3.74 -39.75
CA GLN A 361 26.41 -5.12 -39.45
C GLN A 361 26.16 -5.35 -37.95
N ASP A 362 26.97 -4.74 -37.07
CA ASP A 362 26.82 -4.86 -35.62
C ASP A 362 25.54 -4.13 -35.15
N LYS A 363 25.16 -3.02 -35.79
CA LYS A 363 23.87 -2.34 -35.55
C LYS A 363 22.68 -3.21 -35.90
N ILE A 364 22.74 -3.90 -37.04
CA ILE A 364 21.66 -4.80 -37.49
C ILE A 364 21.54 -5.99 -36.53
N ALA A 365 22.66 -6.61 -36.16
CA ALA A 365 22.69 -7.72 -35.20
C ALA A 365 22.07 -7.30 -33.84
N LEU A 366 22.47 -6.12 -33.33
CA LEU A 366 21.91 -5.58 -32.10
C LEU A 366 20.42 -5.26 -32.22
N ALA A 367 19.98 -4.65 -33.33
CA ALA A 367 18.58 -4.32 -33.56
C ALA A 367 17.69 -5.58 -33.64
N GLN A 368 18.18 -6.66 -34.25
CA GLN A 368 17.48 -7.94 -34.29
C GLN A 368 17.37 -8.58 -32.90
N ALA A 369 18.47 -8.57 -32.12
CA ALA A 369 18.47 -9.06 -30.75
C ALA A 369 17.48 -8.29 -29.87
N LEU A 370 17.50 -6.95 -29.94
CA LEU A 370 16.56 -6.08 -29.22
C LEU A 370 15.12 -6.34 -29.66
N GLY A 371 14.86 -6.46 -30.97
CA GLY A 371 13.53 -6.74 -31.50
C GLY A 371 12.96 -8.07 -30.99
N ALA A 372 13.77 -9.12 -30.92
CA ALA A 372 13.36 -10.42 -30.40
C ALA A 372 13.05 -10.38 -28.89
N ASP A 373 13.88 -9.69 -28.11
CA ASP A 373 13.70 -9.58 -26.65
C ASP A 373 12.49 -8.72 -26.28
N LEU A 374 12.27 -7.61 -27.00
CA LEU A 374 11.21 -6.64 -26.68
C LEU A 374 9.79 -7.19 -26.91
N VAL A 375 9.61 -8.12 -27.86
CA VAL A 375 8.30 -8.74 -28.13
C VAL A 375 7.78 -9.53 -26.91
N GLY A 376 8.68 -10.13 -26.13
CA GLY A 376 8.34 -10.90 -24.92
C GLY A 376 8.26 -10.08 -23.63
N GLN A 377 8.42 -8.75 -23.71
CA GLN A 377 8.48 -7.86 -22.54
C GLN A 377 7.38 -6.77 -22.54
N GLN A 378 6.25 -7.02 -23.21
CA GLN A 378 5.13 -6.07 -23.26
C GLN A 378 4.58 -5.75 -21.86
N GLY A 379 4.39 -4.46 -21.56
CA GLY A 379 3.79 -3.99 -20.30
C GLY A 379 4.76 -3.75 -19.14
N ARG A 380 6.08 -3.83 -19.35
CA ARG A 380 7.13 -3.53 -18.36
C ARG A 380 8.27 -2.72 -18.96
N VAL A 381 9.14 -2.13 -18.12
CA VAL A 381 10.40 -1.54 -18.60
C VAL A 381 11.32 -2.68 -19.05
N PRO A 382 11.76 -2.70 -20.32
CA PRO A 382 12.49 -3.84 -20.85
C PRO A 382 13.90 -3.93 -20.27
N ASP A 383 14.33 -5.16 -19.97
CA ASP A 383 15.72 -5.46 -19.70
C ASP A 383 16.47 -5.69 -21.02
N LEU A 384 17.42 -4.81 -21.31
CA LEU A 384 18.20 -4.82 -22.54
C LEU A 384 19.46 -5.67 -22.42
N HIS A 385 19.89 -6.04 -21.20
CA HIS A 385 21.18 -6.66 -20.97
C HIS A 385 21.35 -7.97 -21.75
N HIS A 386 20.29 -8.78 -21.80
CA HIS A 386 20.29 -10.04 -22.52
C HIS A 386 20.51 -9.82 -24.03
N ALA A 387 19.75 -8.93 -24.67
CA ALA A 387 19.97 -8.56 -26.07
C ALA A 387 21.42 -8.09 -26.36
N PHE A 388 21.99 -7.23 -25.51
CA PHE A 388 23.38 -6.76 -25.66
C PHE A 388 24.42 -7.87 -25.43
N ALA A 389 24.13 -8.82 -24.55
CA ALA A 389 25.02 -9.96 -24.27
C ALA A 389 24.99 -11.02 -25.38
N THR A 390 23.83 -11.25 -26.00
CA THR A 390 23.64 -12.27 -27.05
C THR A 390 23.91 -11.77 -28.46
N ALA A 391 23.92 -10.45 -28.69
CA ALA A 391 24.17 -9.88 -30.00
C ALA A 391 25.57 -10.29 -30.51
N ASP A 392 25.61 -10.75 -31.76
CA ASP A 392 26.85 -11.13 -32.44
C ASP A 392 27.64 -9.87 -32.84
N LEU A 393 28.34 -9.30 -31.87
CA LEU A 393 29.10 -8.07 -32.00
C LEU A 393 30.59 -8.35 -32.15
N SER A 394 31.20 -7.66 -33.10
CA SER A 394 32.65 -7.63 -33.27
C SER A 394 33.37 -7.28 -31.96
N PRO A 395 34.45 -7.97 -31.53
CA PRO A 395 35.09 -7.76 -30.22
C PRO A 395 35.49 -6.31 -29.94
N GLY A 396 35.95 -5.59 -30.97
CA GLY A 396 36.33 -4.17 -30.87
C GLY A 396 35.15 -3.21 -30.64
N GLN A 397 33.92 -3.64 -30.90
CA GLN A 397 32.70 -2.83 -30.75
C GLN A 397 32.03 -2.99 -29.38
N ARG A 398 32.38 -4.02 -28.60
CA ARG A 398 31.80 -4.26 -27.27
C ARG A 398 31.89 -3.05 -26.31
N PRO A 399 32.99 -2.26 -26.27
CA PRO A 399 33.04 -1.06 -25.44
C PRO A 399 32.06 0.05 -25.87
N ALA A 400 31.79 0.16 -27.17
CA ALA A 400 30.81 1.11 -27.70
C ALA A 400 29.39 0.63 -27.44
N ALA A 401 29.12 -0.66 -27.60
CA ALA A 401 27.86 -1.28 -27.25
C ALA A 401 27.53 -1.14 -25.75
N ALA A 402 28.50 -1.35 -24.86
CA ALA A 402 28.33 -1.15 -23.41
C ALA A 402 28.13 0.32 -22.99
N ARG A 403 28.53 1.30 -23.82
CA ARG A 403 28.15 2.70 -23.63
C ARG A 403 26.70 2.93 -24.06
N LEU A 404 26.35 2.44 -25.24
CA LEU A 404 24.99 2.52 -25.77
C LEU A 404 23.97 1.85 -24.83
N GLU A 405 24.28 0.67 -24.29
CA GLU A 405 23.46 -0.04 -23.31
C GLU A 405 23.15 0.85 -22.10
N ARG A 406 24.19 1.47 -21.52
CA ARG A 406 24.03 2.41 -20.39
C ARG A 406 23.22 3.64 -20.75
N ASP A 407 23.42 4.20 -21.94
CA ASP A 407 22.67 5.38 -22.39
C ASP A 407 21.19 5.05 -22.60
N LEU A 408 20.89 3.88 -23.17
CA LEU A 408 19.52 3.36 -23.34
C LEU A 408 18.86 3.08 -21.99
N ASP A 409 19.57 2.44 -21.06
CA ASP A 409 19.09 2.19 -19.70
C ASP A 409 18.71 3.50 -18.99
N VAL A 410 19.56 4.53 -19.07
CA VAL A 410 19.28 5.85 -18.49
C VAL A 410 18.05 6.50 -19.14
N GLN A 411 17.86 6.36 -20.45
CA GLN A 411 16.66 6.89 -21.12
C GLN A 411 15.39 6.13 -20.71
N LEU A 412 15.45 4.80 -20.61
CA LEU A 412 14.34 3.97 -20.15
C LEU A 412 13.93 4.32 -18.72
N GLU A 413 14.91 4.45 -17.81
CA GLU A 413 14.65 4.86 -16.42
C GLU A 413 14.03 6.26 -16.33
N ARG A 414 14.47 7.20 -17.18
CA ARG A 414 13.87 8.55 -17.26
C ARG A 414 12.45 8.51 -17.80
N ALA A 415 12.20 7.77 -18.89
CA ALA A 415 10.87 7.63 -19.46
C ALA A 415 9.90 6.99 -18.47
N ALA A 416 10.35 5.93 -17.78
CA ALA A 416 9.60 5.31 -16.70
C ALA A 416 9.28 6.32 -15.60
N THR A 417 10.28 7.03 -15.08
CA THR A 417 10.10 8.06 -14.04
C THR A 417 9.07 9.12 -14.43
N TRP A 418 9.11 9.58 -15.69
CA TRP A 418 8.15 10.54 -16.22
C TRP A 418 6.72 10.01 -16.24
N ALA A 419 6.51 8.73 -16.58
CA ALA A 419 5.18 8.11 -16.60
C ALA A 419 4.52 8.03 -15.21
N PHE A 420 5.30 8.09 -14.11
CA PHE A 420 4.73 8.12 -12.75
C PHE A 420 4.41 9.54 -12.25
N ARG A 421 4.90 10.58 -12.93
CA ARG A 421 4.86 11.96 -12.45
C ARG A 421 3.44 12.44 -12.17
N ASP A 422 2.54 12.31 -13.13
CA ASP A 422 1.20 12.88 -13.04
C ASP A 422 0.35 12.14 -12.00
N SER A 423 0.55 10.82 -11.88
CA SER A 423 -0.04 10.01 -10.82
C SER A 423 0.42 10.45 -9.42
N PHE A 424 1.70 10.74 -9.21
CA PHE A 424 2.17 11.31 -7.93
C PHE A 424 1.60 12.70 -7.66
N LEU A 425 1.55 13.57 -8.67
CA LEU A 425 0.97 14.91 -8.54
C LEU A 425 -0.52 14.88 -8.22
N LEU A 426 -1.26 13.92 -8.80
CA LEU A 426 -2.67 13.71 -8.49
C LEU A 426 -2.85 13.28 -7.03
N GLY A 427 -2.01 12.36 -6.55
CA GLY A 427 -1.96 11.99 -5.13
C GLY A 427 -1.70 13.20 -4.22
N ALA A 428 -0.76 14.09 -4.60
CA ALA A 428 -0.49 15.31 -3.87
C ALA A 428 -1.72 16.25 -3.86
N GLY A 429 -2.42 16.38 -4.98
CA GLY A 429 -3.68 17.11 -5.09
C GLY A 429 -4.74 16.60 -4.11
N ILE A 430 -4.90 15.28 -4.00
CA ILE A 430 -5.83 14.66 -3.05
C ILE A 430 -5.46 15.02 -1.59
N ALA A 431 -4.17 15.00 -1.24
CA ALA A 431 -3.71 15.41 0.09
C ALA A 431 -3.99 16.90 0.38
N LEU A 432 -3.89 17.77 -0.63
CA LEU A 432 -4.25 19.19 -0.51
C LEU A 432 -5.78 19.39 -0.37
N VAL A 433 -6.60 18.58 -1.04
CA VAL A 433 -8.06 18.58 -0.81
C VAL A 433 -8.37 18.18 0.64
N ALA A 434 -7.65 17.20 1.20
CA ALA A 434 -7.78 16.83 2.61
C ALA A 434 -7.47 18.00 3.55
N LEU A 435 -6.44 18.81 3.24
CA LEU A 435 -6.10 20.02 3.98
C LEU A 435 -7.25 21.03 3.96
N VAL A 436 -7.92 21.23 2.81
CA VAL A 436 -9.09 22.11 2.70
C VAL A 436 -10.20 21.67 3.65
N VAL A 437 -10.48 20.35 3.76
CA VAL A 437 -11.48 19.81 4.71
C VAL A 437 -11.12 20.15 6.16
N VAL A 438 -9.83 20.11 6.51
CA VAL A 438 -9.33 20.41 7.86
C VAL A 438 -9.42 21.89 8.18
N VAL A 439 -9.09 22.76 7.22
CA VAL A 439 -9.03 24.22 7.40
C VAL A 439 -10.40 24.90 7.20
N ALA A 440 -11.33 24.26 6.51
CA ALA A 440 -12.68 24.79 6.28
C ALA A 440 -13.40 25.14 7.60
N PRO A 441 -14.00 26.34 7.73
CA PRO A 441 -14.74 26.75 8.91
C PRO A 441 -15.81 25.72 9.29
N ARG A 442 -15.99 25.45 10.59
CA ARG A 442 -17.16 24.67 11.05
C ARG A 442 -18.39 25.53 10.79
N ARG A 443 -19.28 25.11 9.88
CA ARG A 443 -20.62 25.72 9.80
C ARG A 443 -21.24 25.52 11.18
N ARG A 444 -21.45 26.61 11.93
CA ARG A 444 -22.24 26.58 13.16
C ARG A 444 -23.64 26.20 12.72
N THR A 445 -24.03 24.96 12.97
CA THR A 445 -25.45 24.58 12.94
C THR A 445 -26.09 25.35 14.09
N ALA A 446 -26.87 26.37 13.74
CA ALA A 446 -27.73 27.10 14.66
C ALA A 446 -28.84 26.18 15.20
#